data_AF-A0A969CBW2-F1
#
_entry.id   AF-A0A969CBW2-F1
#
_cell.length_a   1.000
_cell.length_b   1.000
_cell.length_c   1.000
_cell.angle_alpha   90.00
_cell.angle_beta   90.00
_cell.angle_gamma   90.00
#
_symmetry.space_group_name_H-M   'P 1'
#
loop_
_entity.id
_entity.type
_entity.pdbx_description
1 polymer ?
#
loop_
_entity_poly.entity_id
_entity_poly.type
_entity_poly.pdbx_seq_one_letter_code
_entity_poly.pdbx_strand_id
1 'polypeptide(L)' 'MKFSEIVQKLNLTGDRSLTTSSATDPEIAGPAAVDEAVSATISYIEGAKFAHYAASTNASALILPLDES' A
#
# COMPACT_ATOMS: atom_id res chain seq x y z
N MET A 1 -11.76 -1.36 6.91
CA MET A 1 -11.51 0.11 6.98
C MET A 1 -11.19 0.58 5.58
N LYS A 2 -11.60 1.80 5.22
CA LYS A 2 -11.26 2.33 3.89
C LYS A 2 -9.78 2.69 3.80
N PHE A 3 -9.20 2.61 2.61
CA PHE A 3 -7.80 3.00 2.41
C PHE A 3 -7.57 4.44 2.86
N SER A 4 -8.48 5.36 2.53
CA SER A 4 -8.47 6.77 2.97
C SER A 4 -8.42 6.96 4.50
N GLU A 5 -9.06 6.08 5.26
CA GLU A 5 -9.01 6.13 6.73
C GLU A 5 -7.65 5.69 7.27
N ILE A 6 -7.07 4.64 6.67
CA ILE A 6 -5.74 4.14 7.05
C ILE A 6 -4.68 5.19 6.74
N VAL A 7 -4.78 5.77 5.55
CA VAL A 7 -4.02 6.93 5.08
C VAL A 7 -4.00 8.05 6.12
N GLN A 8 -5.18 8.44 6.62
CA GLN A 8 -5.35 9.50 7.60
C GLN A 8 -4.80 9.10 8.97
N LYS A 9 -5.06 7.88 9.44
CA LYS A 9 -4.58 7.37 10.74
C LYS A 9 -3.07 7.25 10.82
N LEU A 10 -2.43 6.84 9.72
CA LEU A 10 -0.98 6.71 9.66
C LEU A 10 -0.27 8.05 9.37
N ASN A 11 -1.03 9.14 9.20
CA ASN A 11 -0.53 10.48 8.90
C ASN A 11 0.53 10.48 7.76
N LEU A 12 0.34 9.59 6.78
CA LEU A 12 1.29 9.41 5.68
C LEU A 12 1.24 10.67 4.80
N THR A 13 2.36 11.38 4.69
CA THR A 13 2.48 12.67 3.97
C THR A 13 3.28 12.57 2.67
N GLY A 14 3.25 11.41 2.00
CA GLY A 14 3.93 11.18 0.71
C GLY A 14 2.98 11.08 -0.49
N ASP A 15 3.55 10.88 -1.67
CA ASP A 15 2.82 10.61 -2.92
C ASP A 15 1.97 9.34 -2.79
N ARG A 16 0.74 9.39 -3.31
CA ARG A 16 -0.24 8.31 -3.15
C ARG A 16 -0.93 8.05 -4.46
N SER A 17 -1.18 6.78 -4.78
CA SER A 17 -2.02 6.43 -5.93
C SER A 17 -3.45 6.98 -5.83
N LEU A 18 -3.91 7.30 -4.60
CA LEU A 18 -5.18 8.01 -4.34
C LEU A 18 -5.26 9.40 -5.01
N THR A 19 -4.15 10.10 -5.19
CA THR A 19 -4.13 11.43 -5.81
C THR A 19 -4.02 11.37 -7.33
N THR A 20 -3.60 10.22 -7.89
CA THR A 20 -3.41 10.01 -9.33
C THR A 20 -4.59 9.31 -10.01
N SER A 21 -5.42 8.60 -9.25
CA SER A 21 -6.62 7.92 -9.75
C SER A 21 -7.71 7.93 -8.68
N SER A 22 -8.78 8.67 -8.92
CA SER A 22 -9.97 8.79 -8.07
C SER A 22 -10.74 7.45 -7.86
N ALA A 23 -10.22 6.33 -8.35
CA ALA A 23 -10.94 5.05 -8.47
C ALA A 23 -10.66 4.04 -7.34
N THR A 24 -9.73 4.29 -6.43
CA THR A 24 -9.27 3.28 -5.46
C THR A 24 -9.29 3.81 -4.02
N ASP A 25 -10.49 3.86 -3.44
CA ASP A 25 -10.67 3.80 -1.99
C ASP A 25 -11.20 2.41 -1.59
N PRO A 26 -10.42 1.32 -1.82
CA PRO A 26 -10.87 -0.03 -1.53
C PRO A 26 -11.05 -0.21 -0.02
N GLU A 27 -11.92 -1.14 0.32
CA GLU A 27 -12.02 -1.60 1.69
C GLU A 27 -10.84 -2.54 1.99
N ILE A 28 -10.07 -2.18 3.01
CA ILE A 28 -8.95 -2.96 3.52
C ILE A 28 -9.41 -3.71 4.77
N ALA A 29 -9.35 -5.04 4.69
CA ALA A 29 -9.65 -5.96 5.78
C ALA A 29 -8.55 -5.99 6.83
N GLY A 30 -7.29 -5.83 6.43
CA GLY A 30 -6.15 -5.80 7.35
C GLY A 30 -4.79 -5.76 6.66
N PRO A 31 -3.71 -5.72 7.44
CA PRO A 31 -2.35 -5.83 6.91
C PRO A 31 -2.00 -7.28 6.56
N ALA A 32 -1.14 -7.47 5.56
CA ALA A 32 -0.57 -8.77 5.20
C ALA A 32 0.88 -8.62 4.71
N ALA A 33 1.68 -9.69 4.85
CA ALA A 33 3.04 -9.74 4.30
C ALA A 33 2.99 -9.71 2.76
N VAL A 34 4.00 -9.13 2.11
CA VAL A 34 3.98 -8.86 0.65
C VAL A 34 3.93 -10.12 -0.22
N ASP A 35 4.40 -11.24 0.32
CA ASP A 35 4.42 -12.59 -0.27
C ASP A 35 3.12 -13.37 -0.04
N GLU A 36 2.44 -13.13 1.08
CA GLU A 36 1.16 -13.76 1.44
C GLU A 36 -0.07 -12.85 1.21
N ALA A 37 0.14 -11.64 0.68
CA ALA A 37 -0.91 -10.66 0.52
C ALA A 37 -1.99 -11.14 -0.45
N VAL A 38 -3.24 -10.89 -0.08
CA VAL A 38 -4.43 -11.17 -0.89
C VAL A 38 -5.22 -9.89 -1.12
N SER A 39 -6.20 -9.94 -2.01
CA SER A 39 -7.12 -8.82 -2.24
C SER A 39 -7.72 -8.31 -0.91
N ALA A 40 -8.00 -7.01 -0.85
CA ALA A 40 -8.45 -6.29 0.33
C ALA A 40 -7.43 -6.24 1.48
N THR A 41 -6.13 -6.48 1.23
CA THR A 41 -5.08 -6.27 2.23
C THR A 41 -4.15 -5.10 1.88
N ILE A 42 -3.46 -4.58 2.89
CA ILE A 42 -2.40 -3.59 2.74
C ILE A 42 -1.05 -4.19 3.14
N SER A 43 -0.02 -3.94 2.34
CA SER A 43 1.33 -4.44 2.61
C SER A 43 2.36 -3.33 2.59
N TYR A 44 3.49 -3.54 3.27
CA TYR A 44 4.63 -2.63 3.27
C TYR A 44 5.83 -3.31 2.62
N ILE A 45 6.46 -2.63 1.66
CA ILE A 45 7.71 -3.10 1.03
C ILE A 45 8.86 -2.37 1.69
N GLU A 46 9.72 -3.09 2.38
CA GLU A 46 10.91 -2.50 2.99
C GLU A 46 12.08 -2.44 1.99
N GLY A 47 12.20 -1.28 1.33
CA GLY A 47 13.34 -0.95 0.46
C GLY A 47 13.51 -1.85 -0.77
N ALA A 48 14.67 -1.72 -1.42
CA ALA A 48 14.96 -2.38 -2.70
C ALA A 48 14.90 -3.92 -2.65
N LYS A 49 15.13 -4.53 -1.47
CA LYS A 49 15.12 -5.99 -1.28
C LYS A 49 13.79 -6.62 -1.69
N PHE A 50 12.69 -5.92 -1.42
CA PHE A 50 11.34 -6.41 -1.68
C PHE A 50 10.66 -5.67 -2.84
N ALA A 51 11.38 -4.79 -3.55
CA ALA A 51 10.82 -3.99 -4.64
C ALA A 51 10.19 -4.83 -5.76
N HIS A 52 10.67 -6.06 -5.98
CA HIS A 52 10.07 -6.99 -6.94
C HIS A 52 8.61 -7.35 -6.60
N TYR A 53 8.23 -7.34 -5.32
CA TYR A 53 6.86 -7.58 -4.89
C TYR A 53 5.90 -6.45 -5.27
N ALA A 54 6.39 -5.25 -5.60
CA ALA A 54 5.52 -4.14 -6.01
C ALA A 54 4.73 -4.46 -7.29
N ALA A 55 5.28 -5.31 -8.16
CA ALA A 55 4.64 -5.75 -9.39
C ALA A 55 3.93 -7.11 -9.29
N SER A 56 4.20 -7.90 -8.25
CA SER A 56 3.72 -9.29 -8.13
C SER A 56 2.79 -9.55 -6.95
N THR A 57 2.68 -8.63 -5.99
CA THR A 57 1.82 -8.79 -4.82
C THR A 57 0.34 -8.68 -5.21
N ASN A 58 -0.53 -9.45 -4.55
CA ASN A 58 -1.98 -9.33 -4.70
C ASN A 58 -2.61 -8.36 -3.69
N ALA A 59 -1.80 -7.59 -2.95
CA ALA A 59 -2.29 -6.56 -2.05
C ALA A 59 -3.11 -5.50 -2.82
N SER A 60 -4.19 -5.01 -2.20
CA SER A 60 -4.98 -3.92 -2.78
C SER A 60 -4.38 -2.53 -2.53
N ALA A 61 -3.49 -2.41 -1.55
CA ALA A 61 -2.73 -1.20 -1.27
C ALA A 61 -1.31 -1.55 -0.84
N LEU A 62 -0.37 -0.69 -1.21
CA LEU A 62 1.05 -0.88 -0.94
C LEU A 62 1.64 0.39 -0.32
N ILE A 63 2.36 0.23 0.78
CA ILE A 63 3.14 1.30 1.41
C ILE A 63 4.59 1.09 0.98
N LEU A 64 5.18 2.12 0.40
CA LEU A 64 6.57 2.15 -0.02
C LEU A 64 7.33 3.15 0.87
N PRO A 65 8.58 2.89 1.24
CA PRO A 65 9.44 3.92 1.80
C PRO A 65 9.58 5.05 0.77
N LEU A 66 9.74 6.27 1.27
CA LEU A 66 10.21 7.36 0.44
C LEU A 66 11.64 6.99 0.05
N ASP A 67 11.82 6.54 -1.20
CA ASP A 67 13.16 6.29 -1.73
C ASP A 67 13.87 7.65 -1.72
N GLU A 68 14.77 7.86 -0.75
CA GLU A 68 15.69 8.98 -0.77
C GLU A 68 16.75 8.65 -1.83
N SER A 69 16.49 9.11 -3.06
CA SER A 69 17.48 9.14 -4.14
C SER A 69 18.72 9.94 -3.76
#